data_AF-A0AAW8FYQ7-F1
#
_entry.id   AF-A0AAW8FYQ7-F1
#
_cell.length_a   1.000
_cell.length_b   1.000
_cell.length_c   1.000
_cell.angle_alpha   90.00
_cell.angle_beta   90.00
_cell.angle_gamma   90.00
#
_symmetry.space_group_name_H-M   'P 1'
#
loop_
_entity.id
_entity.type
_entity.pdbx_description
1 polymer ?
#
loop_
_entity_poly.entity_id
_entity_poly.type
_entity_poly.pdbx_seq_one_letter_code
_entity_poly.pdbx_strand_id
1 'polypeptide(L)'
;MNLDQNIYSKESVKARMLQNATKVWGLKSPQSLDPFVKLLIDAFSTEIFKANNEIQTVNARILEKMAKLLTPSIYTHPLPAHAVAFTHPQESSEILLEHTEFFFRKQMTSTIKSESDKQINIPFTPVGNIRIHKMQTAVMFVGNTCYSIDERLNKIPVARFQGRPEDYRKVTIGIDASKYISENFPKSLSIFCSNPAFEHLDFVYKLLPYMTVTANGNPLFVKEGITYLKSQQAEGYEQIFHEQSIRVKTVQDIQSIYRHKFIEITGISDSLLSEAGALPHNLDFLDYKDDILKYLEGKRYLWLTFEFPPQFSAEILDNFSFVLNAFPVYNRGWKKTEYSLDIMGNNIPLVTDEGEHFLYVDEVQDGEGRKYREIPFTPGDHLSKGLYTVRKGGMERFTNRNAVDMIANVLELTRDEIAAFSLLNRDNVKGILSEMSDKMKSMVQKVNNAKRNIRQELNYVIMEPVEKTDHTYAAFWVTHCTLANHMRPGTELSNQLKSQSLILLTESIGGAEEQKGSDSIQAYRYALTTRDKIISLEDVKSYCRMMLKDELREVRVKRGTMISNKPKEGFIRTVDVEIIPQNYTFYGRAYWENMAQILRNQIVTKAIDGIEYRVTVSNEDAES
;
A
#
# COMPACT_ATOMS: atom_id res chain seq x y z
N MET A 1 9.11 0.97 -32.61
CA MET A 1 8.66 1.97 -33.62
C MET A 1 7.74 1.23 -34.60
N ASN A 2 6.53 1.74 -34.81
CA ASN A 2 5.34 1.04 -35.29
C ASN A 2 5.37 0.66 -36.78
N LEU A 3 5.48 -0.63 -37.12
CA LEU A 3 5.22 -1.11 -38.49
C LEU A 3 3.72 -1.37 -38.74
N ASP A 4 2.93 -1.72 -37.72
CA ASP A 4 1.50 -2.04 -37.89
C ASP A 4 0.58 -0.82 -38.05
N GLN A 5 0.97 0.36 -37.56
CA GLN A 5 0.15 1.59 -37.70
C GLN A 5 0.08 2.09 -39.15
N ASN A 6 1.11 1.84 -39.97
CA ASN A 6 1.14 2.29 -41.37
C ASN A 6 0.24 1.48 -42.31
N ILE A 7 -0.17 0.27 -41.90
CA ILE A 7 -1.03 -0.61 -42.70
C ILE A 7 -2.49 -0.14 -42.68
N TYR A 8 -2.88 0.75 -41.77
CA TYR A 8 -4.27 1.18 -41.60
C TYR A 8 -4.46 2.70 -41.61
N SER A 9 -3.51 3.48 -42.15
CA SER A 9 -3.71 4.92 -42.33
C SER A 9 -4.82 5.20 -43.35
N LYS A 10 -5.51 6.35 -43.22
CA LYS A 10 -6.54 6.79 -44.17
C LYS A 10 -6.02 6.76 -45.61
N GLU A 11 -4.79 7.21 -45.81
CA GLU A 11 -4.11 7.26 -47.11
C GLU A 11 -3.88 5.84 -47.66
N SER A 12 -3.51 4.88 -46.81
CA SER A 12 -3.32 3.47 -47.23
C SER A 12 -4.64 2.78 -47.59
N VAL A 13 -5.73 3.10 -46.88
CA VAL A 13 -7.08 2.57 -47.18
C VAL A 13 -7.58 3.17 -48.49
N LYS A 14 -7.47 4.50 -48.64
CA LYS A 14 -7.82 5.22 -49.88
C LYS A 14 -7.03 4.71 -51.08
N ALA A 15 -5.72 4.52 -50.94
CA ALA A 15 -4.87 4.01 -52.03
C ALA A 15 -5.27 2.59 -52.47
N ARG A 16 -5.59 1.70 -51.52
CA ARG A 16 -6.08 0.35 -51.82
C ARG A 16 -7.46 0.36 -52.48
N MET A 17 -8.38 1.19 -52.00
CA MET A 17 -9.70 1.35 -52.61
C MET A 17 -9.61 1.91 -54.04
N LEU A 18 -8.74 2.89 -54.27
CA LEU A 18 -8.46 3.43 -55.60
C LEU A 18 -7.85 2.38 -56.54
N GLN A 19 -6.88 1.59 -56.06
CA GLN A 19 -6.30 0.50 -56.86
C GLN A 19 -7.32 -0.57 -57.21
N ASN A 20 -8.18 -0.97 -56.26
CA ASN A 20 -9.23 -1.97 -56.51
C ASN A 20 -10.28 -1.44 -57.49
N ALA A 21 -10.74 -0.19 -57.32
CA ALA A 21 -11.67 0.44 -58.26
C ALA A 21 -11.09 0.52 -59.68
N THR A 22 -9.81 0.90 -59.81
CA THR A 22 -9.08 0.95 -61.08
C THR A 22 -9.02 -0.44 -61.75
N LYS A 23 -8.78 -1.51 -60.98
CA LYS A 23 -8.75 -2.89 -61.47
C LYS A 23 -10.13 -3.39 -61.90
N VAL A 24 -11.18 -3.15 -61.10
CA VAL A 24 -12.56 -3.58 -61.41
C VAL A 24 -13.09 -2.91 -62.67
N TRP A 25 -12.74 -1.64 -62.89
CA TRP A 25 -13.14 -0.91 -64.10
C TRP A 25 -12.15 -1.00 -65.26
N GLY A 26 -11.08 -1.80 -65.16
CA GLY A 26 -10.13 -2.02 -66.26
C GLY A 26 -9.35 -0.76 -66.68
N LEU A 27 -9.19 0.20 -65.78
CA LEU A 27 -8.52 1.47 -66.06
C LEU A 27 -7.00 1.34 -65.92
N LYS A 28 -6.24 2.10 -66.72
CA LYS A 28 -4.77 2.05 -66.69
C LYS A 28 -4.15 2.82 -65.52
N SER A 29 -4.86 3.78 -64.93
CA SER A 29 -4.36 4.62 -63.84
C SER A 29 -5.48 5.07 -62.89
N PRO A 30 -5.24 5.15 -61.57
CA PRO A 30 -6.18 5.75 -60.62
C PRO A 30 -6.52 7.22 -60.91
N GLN A 31 -5.70 7.90 -61.72
CA GLN A 31 -5.94 9.28 -62.11
C GLN A 31 -7.08 9.42 -63.13
N SER A 32 -7.39 8.37 -63.91
CA SER A 32 -8.49 8.36 -64.89
C SER A 32 -9.86 8.06 -64.27
N LEU A 33 -9.94 7.86 -62.95
CA LEU A 33 -11.19 7.75 -62.22
C LEU A 33 -11.91 9.11 -62.16
N ASP A 34 -13.23 9.07 -62.29
CA ASP A 34 -14.11 10.23 -62.18
C ASP A 34 -13.87 10.98 -60.85
N PRO A 35 -13.77 12.33 -60.87
CA PRO A 35 -13.65 13.15 -59.66
C PRO A 35 -14.72 12.88 -58.59
N PHE A 36 -15.96 12.59 -58.97
CA PHE A 36 -17.04 12.26 -58.03
C PHE A 36 -16.79 10.91 -57.34
N VAL A 37 -16.33 9.92 -58.10
CA VAL A 37 -15.92 8.61 -57.57
C VAL A 37 -14.74 8.75 -56.62
N LYS A 38 -13.77 9.61 -56.92
CA LYS A 38 -12.65 9.91 -56.02
C LYS A 38 -13.12 10.55 -54.71
N LEU A 39 -14.11 11.43 -54.77
CA LEU A 39 -14.69 12.09 -53.60
C LEU A 39 -15.47 11.10 -52.73
N LEU A 40 -16.25 10.20 -53.35
CA LEU A 40 -16.92 9.10 -52.65
C LEU A 40 -15.91 8.15 -51.99
N ILE A 41 -14.86 7.74 -52.71
CA ILE A 41 -13.81 6.88 -52.13
C ILE A 41 -13.10 7.58 -50.97
N ASP A 42 -12.92 8.90 -51.03
CA ASP A 42 -12.34 9.66 -49.92
C ASP A 42 -13.24 9.68 -48.68
N ALA A 43 -14.54 9.92 -48.86
CA ALA A 43 -15.54 9.86 -47.79
C ALA A 43 -15.61 8.44 -47.19
N PHE A 44 -15.72 7.40 -48.02
CA PHE A 44 -15.73 6.01 -47.58
C PHE A 44 -14.45 5.60 -46.87
N SER A 45 -13.28 6.04 -47.35
CA SER A 45 -12.01 5.74 -46.68
C SER A 45 -11.95 6.35 -45.28
N THR A 46 -12.60 7.51 -45.09
CA THR A 46 -12.70 8.17 -43.78
C THR A 46 -13.61 7.37 -42.83
N GLU A 47 -14.77 6.92 -43.31
CA GLU A 47 -15.68 6.11 -42.50
C GLU A 47 -15.09 4.72 -42.17
N ILE A 48 -14.41 4.07 -43.11
CA ILE A 48 -13.71 2.80 -42.84
C ILE A 48 -12.55 3.00 -41.85
N PHE A 49 -11.80 4.09 -41.97
CA PHE A 49 -10.74 4.42 -41.02
C PHE A 49 -11.30 4.64 -39.61
N LYS A 50 -12.42 5.38 -39.47
CA LYS A 50 -13.12 5.54 -38.19
C LYS A 50 -13.59 4.20 -37.63
N ALA A 51 -14.27 3.39 -38.44
CA ALA A 51 -14.76 2.07 -38.04
C ALA A 51 -13.62 1.14 -37.58
N ASN A 52 -12.47 1.16 -38.27
CA ASN A 52 -11.33 0.36 -37.88
C ASN A 52 -10.69 0.85 -36.57
N ASN A 53 -10.58 2.17 -36.36
CA ASN A 53 -10.13 2.72 -35.08
C ASN A 53 -11.09 2.36 -33.94
N GLU A 54 -12.40 2.36 -34.20
CA GLU A 54 -13.39 1.87 -33.25
C GLU A 54 -13.20 0.39 -32.93
N ILE A 55 -12.98 -0.47 -33.93
CA ILE A 55 -12.69 -1.90 -33.73
C ILE A 55 -11.42 -2.09 -32.88
N GLN A 56 -10.33 -1.38 -33.19
CA GLN A 56 -9.10 -1.46 -32.40
C GLN A 56 -9.33 -1.02 -30.96
N THR A 57 -10.11 0.05 -30.77
CA THR A 57 -10.49 0.53 -29.44
C THR A 57 -11.36 -0.49 -28.71
N VAL A 58 -12.28 -1.17 -29.40
CA VAL A 58 -13.12 -2.25 -28.83
C VAL A 58 -12.26 -3.44 -28.44
N ASN A 59 -11.33 -3.88 -29.29
CA ASN A 59 -10.42 -4.99 -28.99
C ASN A 59 -9.56 -4.69 -27.75
N ALA A 60 -9.00 -3.47 -27.67
CA ALA A 60 -8.27 -3.03 -26.49
C ALA A 60 -9.14 -3.07 -25.22
N ARG A 61 -10.39 -2.60 -25.30
CA ARG A 61 -11.35 -2.66 -24.17
C ARG A 61 -11.72 -4.09 -23.79
N ILE A 62 -11.93 -4.98 -24.75
CA ILE A 62 -12.24 -6.40 -24.49
C ILE A 62 -11.06 -7.05 -23.78
N LEU A 63 -9.84 -6.83 -24.26
CA LEU A 63 -8.63 -7.36 -23.66
C LEU A 63 -8.42 -6.80 -22.25
N GLU A 64 -8.60 -5.50 -22.03
CA GLU A 64 -8.56 -4.88 -20.71
C GLU A 64 -9.63 -5.47 -19.77
N LYS A 65 -10.85 -5.70 -20.27
CA LYS A 65 -11.95 -6.28 -19.49
C LYS A 65 -11.67 -7.74 -19.12
N MET A 66 -11.14 -8.54 -20.05
CA MET A 66 -10.72 -9.91 -19.77
C MET A 66 -9.56 -9.94 -18.77
N ALA A 67 -8.57 -9.07 -18.93
CA ALA A 67 -7.47 -8.94 -17.98
C ALA A 67 -8.00 -8.57 -16.58
N LYS A 68 -8.91 -7.59 -16.47
CA LYS A 68 -9.53 -7.21 -15.19
C LYS A 68 -10.29 -8.36 -14.53
N LEU A 69 -10.98 -9.20 -15.30
CA LEU A 69 -11.75 -10.34 -14.76
C LEU A 69 -10.86 -11.51 -14.30
N LEU A 70 -9.72 -11.70 -14.97
CA LEU A 70 -8.87 -12.86 -14.75
C LEU A 70 -7.63 -12.54 -13.88
N THR A 71 -7.32 -11.25 -13.66
CA THR A 71 -6.26 -10.82 -12.74
C THR A 71 -6.80 -10.85 -11.32
N PRO A 72 -6.16 -11.57 -10.38
CA PRO A 72 -6.48 -11.47 -8.97
C PRO A 72 -6.39 -10.01 -8.53
N SER A 73 -7.45 -9.54 -7.87
CA SER A 73 -7.63 -8.13 -7.50
C SER A 73 -6.45 -7.55 -6.72
N ILE A 74 -5.69 -8.38 -5.97
CA ILE A 74 -4.54 -7.95 -5.17
C ILE A 74 -3.46 -7.20 -5.96
N TYR A 75 -3.24 -7.54 -7.23
CA TYR A 75 -2.16 -6.93 -8.03
C TYR A 75 -2.55 -5.64 -8.73
N THR A 76 -3.85 -5.38 -8.80
CA THR A 76 -4.42 -4.17 -9.40
C THR A 76 -5.04 -3.26 -8.35
N HIS A 77 -4.91 -3.58 -7.07
CA HIS A 77 -5.48 -2.82 -5.99
C HIS A 77 -4.56 -1.66 -5.56
N PRO A 78 -5.07 -0.50 -5.10
CA PRO A 78 -4.23 0.50 -4.45
C PRO A 78 -3.53 -0.08 -3.21
N LEU A 79 -2.25 0.25 -3.05
CA LEU A 79 -1.44 -0.16 -1.90
C LEU A 79 -1.34 0.99 -0.90
N PRO A 80 -1.60 0.74 0.40
CA PRO A 80 -1.46 1.77 1.41
C PRO A 80 0.01 2.01 1.76
N ALA A 81 0.36 3.27 2.00
CA ALA A 81 1.65 3.60 2.60
C ALA A 81 1.75 3.02 4.01
N HIS A 82 2.94 2.62 4.44
CA HIS A 82 3.17 2.03 5.75
C HIS A 82 4.47 2.53 6.39
N ALA A 83 4.54 2.47 7.71
CA ALA A 83 5.67 2.89 8.52
C ALA A 83 5.70 2.13 9.85
N VAL A 84 6.77 2.26 10.61
CA VAL A 84 6.80 1.94 12.05
C VAL A 84 6.56 3.21 12.82
N ALA A 85 5.70 3.15 13.83
CA ALA A 85 5.44 4.26 14.74
C ALA A 85 5.45 3.78 16.19
N PHE A 86 5.52 4.70 17.13
CA PHE A 86 5.31 4.42 18.55
C PHE A 86 4.30 5.38 19.17
N THR A 87 3.71 4.95 20.29
CA THR A 87 2.82 5.78 21.11
C THR A 87 3.16 5.63 22.58
N HIS A 88 2.75 6.61 23.37
CA HIS A 88 2.76 6.53 24.82
C HIS A 88 1.36 6.16 25.32
N PRO A 89 1.23 5.14 26.17
CA PRO A 89 -0.06 4.81 26.76
C PRO A 89 -0.43 5.79 27.86
N GLN A 90 -1.73 6.02 28.02
CA GLN A 90 -2.26 6.83 29.11
C GLN A 90 -2.29 6.02 30.40
N GLU A 91 -2.77 4.78 30.32
CA GLU A 91 -2.84 3.83 31.43
C GLU A 91 -1.54 3.03 31.58
N SER A 92 -1.39 2.28 32.69
CA SER A 92 -0.21 1.42 32.89
C SER A 92 -0.10 0.37 31.79
N SER A 93 -1.22 -0.19 31.35
CA SER A 93 -1.32 -1.13 30.23
C SER A 93 -2.63 -0.89 29.51
N GLU A 94 -2.60 -0.67 28.20
CA GLU A 94 -3.78 -0.47 27.36
C GLU A 94 -3.69 -1.30 26.08
N ILE A 95 -4.84 -1.58 25.47
CA ILE A 95 -4.92 -2.25 24.17
C ILE A 95 -5.19 -1.17 23.12
N LEU A 96 -4.21 -0.95 22.25
CA LEU A 96 -4.41 -0.12 21.07
C LEU A 96 -5.07 -0.97 19.98
N LEU A 97 -6.26 -0.54 19.57
CA LEU A 97 -7.09 -1.28 18.62
C LEU A 97 -6.68 -0.97 17.19
N GLU A 98 -6.81 -1.95 16.31
CA GLU A 98 -6.43 -1.82 14.90
C GLU A 98 -7.24 -0.75 14.15
N HIS A 99 -8.44 -0.40 14.64
CA HIS A 99 -9.30 0.62 14.02
C HIS A 99 -9.05 2.04 14.58
N THR A 100 -8.11 2.22 15.51
CA THR A 100 -7.79 3.55 16.04
C THR A 100 -7.06 4.38 14.98
N GLU A 101 -7.66 5.50 14.57
CA GLU A 101 -7.12 6.38 13.52
C GLU A 101 -6.30 7.54 14.09
N PHE A 102 -5.13 7.76 13.52
CA PHE A 102 -4.24 8.89 13.79
C PHE A 102 -4.05 9.71 12.51
N PHE A 103 -4.19 11.03 12.59
CA PHE A 103 -4.22 11.89 11.42
C PHE A 103 -2.99 12.80 11.34
N PHE A 104 -2.40 12.88 10.15
CA PHE A 104 -1.45 13.91 9.76
C PHE A 104 -2.13 14.95 8.88
N ARG A 105 -1.95 16.24 9.16
CA ARG A 105 -2.53 17.33 8.38
C ARG A 105 -1.54 17.78 7.30
N LYS A 106 -1.79 17.42 6.04
CA LYS A 106 -0.99 17.85 4.90
C LYS A 106 -1.65 19.04 4.20
N GLN A 107 -0.89 20.12 4.04
CA GLN A 107 -1.32 21.26 3.22
C GLN A 107 -0.90 20.99 1.77
N MET A 108 -1.86 21.07 0.86
CA MET A 108 -1.64 20.98 -0.58
C MET A 108 -1.77 22.37 -1.18
N THR A 109 -0.69 22.86 -1.76
CA THR A 109 -0.69 24.12 -2.49
C THR A 109 -1.49 23.96 -3.77
N SER A 110 -2.45 24.86 -3.98
CA SER A 110 -3.22 24.85 -5.20
C SER A 110 -2.37 25.32 -6.38
N THR A 111 -2.37 24.57 -7.48
CA THR A 111 -1.73 24.98 -8.74
C THR A 111 -2.64 25.87 -9.59
N ILE A 112 -3.90 26.07 -9.16
CA ILE A 112 -4.92 26.86 -9.87
C ILE A 112 -5.05 28.23 -9.18
N LYS A 113 -4.83 29.32 -9.93
CA LYS A 113 -4.81 30.73 -9.46
C LYS A 113 -6.07 31.23 -8.73
N SER A 114 -7.13 30.43 -8.62
CA SER A 114 -8.42 30.78 -8.01
C SER A 114 -8.94 29.77 -6.98
N GLU A 115 -8.17 28.74 -6.64
CA GLU A 115 -8.51 27.78 -5.57
C GLU A 115 -7.58 28.01 -4.38
N SER A 116 -8.15 28.05 -3.17
CA SER A 116 -7.39 28.09 -1.93
C SER A 116 -6.64 26.77 -1.69
N ASP A 117 -5.54 26.84 -0.98
CA ASP A 117 -4.82 25.66 -0.51
C ASP A 117 -5.76 24.72 0.25
N LYS A 118 -5.68 23.42 -0.08
CA LYS A 118 -6.53 22.39 0.51
C LYS A 118 -5.77 21.71 1.64
N GLN A 119 -6.46 21.48 2.75
CA GLN A 119 -5.93 20.70 3.86
C GLN A 119 -6.50 19.28 3.79
N ILE A 120 -5.63 18.29 3.63
CA ILE A 120 -5.99 16.87 3.59
C ILE A 120 -5.52 16.22 4.89
N ASN A 121 -6.40 15.46 5.52
CA ASN A 121 -6.07 14.64 6.68
C ASN A 121 -5.68 13.25 6.19
N ILE A 122 -4.43 12.85 6.41
CA ILE A 122 -3.91 11.54 6.04
C ILE A 122 -3.98 10.63 7.27
N PRO A 123 -4.88 9.63 7.30
CA PRO A 123 -5.06 8.74 8.44
C PRO A 123 -4.09 7.56 8.42
N PHE A 124 -3.62 7.14 9.58
CA PHE A 124 -2.88 5.90 9.81
C PHE A 124 -3.53 5.10 10.93
N THR A 125 -3.55 3.79 10.78
CA THR A 125 -4.03 2.85 11.81
C THR A 125 -2.98 1.77 12.09
N PRO A 126 -2.95 1.19 13.31
CA PRO A 126 -2.14 0.01 13.59
C PRO A 126 -2.49 -1.16 12.67
N VAL A 127 -1.48 -1.96 12.32
CA VAL A 127 -1.65 -3.16 11.47
C VAL A 127 -2.39 -4.30 12.18
N GLY A 128 -2.50 -4.26 13.50
CA GLY A 128 -3.29 -5.20 14.30
C GLY A 128 -3.47 -4.68 15.72
N ASN A 129 -4.25 -5.41 16.53
CA ASN A 129 -4.44 -5.08 17.95
C ASN A 129 -3.15 -5.39 18.73
N ILE A 130 -2.72 -4.45 19.55
CA ILE A 130 -1.45 -4.51 20.27
C ILE A 130 -1.61 -4.01 21.69
N ARG A 131 -0.91 -4.66 22.62
CA ARG A 131 -0.83 -4.20 24.00
C ARG A 131 0.39 -3.31 24.16
N ILE A 132 0.18 -2.15 24.74
CA ILE A 132 1.21 -1.16 25.02
C ILE A 132 1.27 -0.88 26.53
N HIS A 133 2.47 -0.62 27.02
CA HIS A 133 2.77 -0.52 28.45
C HIS A 133 3.45 0.80 28.77
N LYS A 134 3.15 1.39 29.93
CA LYS A 134 3.69 2.68 30.37
C LYS A 134 5.15 2.55 30.81
N MET A 135 5.97 2.14 29.86
CA MET A 135 7.38 1.83 29.97
C MET A 135 8.07 2.25 28.67
N GLN A 136 9.26 2.83 28.78
CA GLN A 136 10.09 3.19 27.62
C GLN A 136 11.57 3.07 27.97
N THR A 137 12.40 2.80 26.96
CA THR A 137 13.86 2.83 27.13
C THR A 137 14.31 4.24 27.49
N ALA A 138 14.98 4.40 28.61
CA ALA A 138 15.43 5.69 29.12
C ALA A 138 16.96 5.80 29.21
N VAL A 139 17.65 4.67 29.36
CA VAL A 139 19.12 4.63 29.43
C VAL A 139 19.66 3.48 28.58
N MET A 140 20.82 3.68 27.95
CA MET A 140 21.55 2.68 27.20
C MET A 140 23.05 2.75 27.51
N PHE A 141 23.63 1.61 27.87
CA PHE A 141 25.07 1.41 28.04
C PHE A 141 25.59 0.56 26.88
N VAL A 142 26.62 1.05 26.20
CA VAL A 142 27.27 0.34 25.10
C VAL A 142 28.75 0.70 25.07
N GLY A 143 29.60 -0.33 24.99
CA GLY A 143 31.06 -0.16 25.04
C GLY A 143 31.51 0.57 26.29
N ASN A 144 31.83 1.85 26.15
CA ASN A 144 32.40 2.69 27.21
C ASN A 144 31.56 3.95 27.52
N THR A 145 30.34 4.04 26.97
CA THR A 145 29.50 5.23 27.07
C THR A 145 28.11 4.88 27.61
N CYS A 146 27.63 5.73 28.50
CA CYS A 146 26.25 5.74 28.99
C CYS A 146 25.49 6.86 28.28
N TYR A 147 24.34 6.52 27.72
CA TYR A 147 23.46 7.43 27.03
C TYR A 147 22.10 7.49 27.72
N SER A 148 21.55 8.70 27.86
CA SER A 148 20.13 8.90 28.14
C SER A 148 19.37 8.98 26.83
N ILE A 149 18.09 8.60 26.88
CA ILE A 149 17.17 8.67 25.76
C ILE A 149 16.09 9.69 26.13
N ASP A 150 15.94 10.74 25.33
CA ASP A 150 14.92 11.77 25.56
C ASP A 150 13.52 11.31 25.10
N GLU A 151 12.50 12.14 25.33
CA GLU A 151 11.11 11.84 24.93
C GLU A 151 10.92 11.71 23.41
N ARG A 152 11.84 12.26 22.61
CA ARG A 152 11.89 12.14 21.15
C ARG A 152 12.77 10.98 20.68
N LEU A 153 13.23 10.13 21.61
CA LEU A 153 14.09 8.98 21.39
C LEU A 153 15.49 9.33 20.85
N ASN A 154 15.96 10.55 21.07
CA ASN A 154 17.33 10.95 20.77
C ASN A 154 18.27 10.43 21.85
N LYS A 155 19.43 9.93 21.40
CA LYS A 155 20.49 9.42 22.25
C LYS A 155 21.42 10.57 22.68
N ILE A 156 21.50 10.85 23.98
CA ILE A 156 22.32 11.94 24.56
C ILE A 156 23.39 11.34 25.47
N PRO A 157 24.69 11.60 25.24
CA PRO A 157 25.74 11.05 26.09
C PRO A 157 25.69 11.67 27.49
N VAL A 158 25.60 10.83 28.52
CA VAL A 158 25.60 11.24 29.93
C VAL A 158 27.00 11.17 30.51
N ALA A 159 27.69 10.04 30.32
CA ALA A 159 29.01 9.81 30.87
C ALA A 159 29.82 8.81 30.04
N ARG A 160 31.15 8.95 30.10
CA ARG A 160 32.10 7.94 29.61
C ARG A 160 32.79 7.25 30.79
N PHE A 161 33.06 5.97 30.65
CA PHE A 161 33.72 5.12 31.64
C PHE A 161 34.74 4.19 30.98
N GLN A 162 35.52 3.45 31.77
CA GLN A 162 36.37 2.39 31.23
C GLN A 162 35.58 1.09 31.18
N GLY A 163 35.16 0.70 29.97
CA GLY A 163 34.47 -0.57 29.74
C GLY A 163 35.43 -1.76 29.81
N ARG A 164 34.90 -2.94 30.15
CA ARG A 164 35.62 -4.22 30.07
C ARG A 164 35.64 -4.72 28.62
N PRO A 165 36.62 -5.54 28.21
CA PRO A 165 36.65 -6.08 26.85
C PRO A 165 35.36 -6.82 26.44
N GLU A 166 34.69 -7.45 27.40
CA GLU A 166 33.42 -8.16 27.19
C GLU A 166 32.22 -7.22 26.89
N ASP A 167 32.29 -5.96 27.34
CA ASP A 167 31.21 -4.98 27.19
C ASP A 167 31.08 -4.50 25.74
N TYR A 168 32.12 -4.65 24.92
CA TYR A 168 32.11 -4.27 23.51
C TYR A 168 31.24 -5.19 22.64
N ARG A 169 30.69 -6.27 23.18
CA ARG A 169 29.66 -7.12 22.54
C ARG A 169 28.30 -7.05 23.23
N LYS A 170 28.18 -6.22 24.26
CA LYS A 170 26.98 -6.14 25.09
C LYS A 170 26.34 -4.76 24.95
N VAL A 171 25.02 -4.74 24.95
CA VAL A 171 24.22 -3.54 25.14
C VAL A 171 23.36 -3.76 26.37
N THR A 172 23.42 -2.86 27.34
CA THR A 172 22.50 -2.90 28.49
C THR A 172 21.54 -1.72 28.39
N ILE A 173 20.23 -1.98 28.39
CA ILE A 173 19.22 -0.92 28.40
C ILE A 173 18.50 -0.90 29.75
N GLY A 174 18.17 0.31 30.21
CA GLY A 174 17.27 0.56 31.33
C GLY A 174 15.92 1.03 30.79
N ILE A 175 14.89 0.20 30.99
CA ILE A 175 13.51 0.54 30.66
C ILE A 175 12.88 1.17 31.90
N ASP A 176 12.49 2.45 31.82
CA ASP A 176 11.84 3.15 32.93
C ASP A 176 10.43 2.59 33.13
N ALA A 177 10.20 1.96 34.27
CA ALA A 177 8.92 1.40 34.70
C ALA A 177 8.33 2.16 35.90
N SER A 178 8.88 3.33 36.25
CA SER A 178 8.50 4.09 37.45
C SER A 178 7.03 4.51 37.46
N LYS A 179 6.43 4.69 36.28
CA LYS A 179 5.02 5.07 36.10
C LYS A 179 4.08 3.87 35.90
N TYR A 180 4.59 2.65 36.00
CA TYR A 180 3.79 1.42 35.89
C TYR A 180 3.29 0.99 37.27
N ILE A 181 1.98 1.11 37.51
CA ILE A 181 1.36 0.95 38.85
C ILE A 181 0.41 -0.26 38.88
N SER A 182 0.29 -1.02 37.79
CA SER A 182 -0.63 -2.16 37.71
C SER A 182 -0.09 -3.43 38.40
N GLU A 183 -0.97 -4.17 39.09
CA GLU A 183 -0.66 -5.49 39.67
C GLU A 183 -0.28 -6.53 38.61
N ASN A 184 -0.77 -6.39 37.38
CA ASN A 184 -0.51 -7.33 36.30
C ASN A 184 0.68 -6.85 35.46
N PHE A 185 1.89 -7.26 35.86
CA PHE A 185 3.11 -6.94 35.12
C PHE A 185 3.17 -7.73 33.79
N PRO A 186 3.65 -7.11 32.68
CA PRO A 186 3.74 -7.80 31.40
C PRO A 186 4.67 -9.00 31.45
N LYS A 187 4.22 -10.13 30.90
CA LYS A 187 5.03 -11.36 30.74
C LYS A 187 5.93 -11.32 29.52
N SER A 188 5.59 -10.48 28.54
CA SER A 188 6.38 -10.24 27.35
C SER A 188 6.40 -8.76 26.99
N LEU A 189 7.50 -8.31 26.38
CA LEU A 189 7.66 -6.96 25.84
C LEU A 189 8.18 -7.06 24.41
N SER A 190 7.57 -6.29 23.52
CA SER A 190 8.05 -6.12 22.14
C SER A 190 8.96 -4.90 22.06
N ILE A 191 10.12 -5.06 21.43
CA ILE A 191 11.11 -4.01 21.25
C ILE A 191 11.38 -3.86 19.75
N PHE A 192 11.24 -2.64 19.25
CA PHE A 192 11.71 -2.27 17.93
C PHE A 192 13.20 -1.92 18.00
N CYS A 193 13.99 -2.63 17.21
CA CYS A 193 15.42 -2.40 17.06
C CYS A 193 15.66 -1.60 15.78
N SER A 194 16.28 -0.44 15.88
CA SER A 194 16.63 0.39 14.73
C SER A 194 18.13 0.66 14.68
N ASN A 195 18.72 0.51 13.51
CA ASN A 195 20.09 0.88 13.22
C ASN A 195 20.19 1.43 11.79
N PRO A 196 19.77 2.69 11.56
CA PRO A 196 19.72 3.27 10.23
C PRO A 196 21.11 3.38 9.57
N ALA A 197 22.17 3.56 10.36
CA ALA A 197 23.54 3.68 9.86
C ALA A 197 24.04 2.40 9.18
N PHE A 198 23.62 1.23 9.68
CA PHE A 198 24.08 -0.07 9.21
C PHE A 198 22.96 -0.92 8.59
N GLU A 199 21.85 -0.31 8.18
CA GLU A 199 20.70 -1.02 7.59
C GLU A 199 21.03 -1.74 6.26
N HIS A 200 22.08 -1.30 5.56
CA HIS A 200 22.58 -1.94 4.35
C HIS A 200 23.24 -3.32 4.60
N LEU A 201 23.59 -3.64 5.85
CA LEU A 201 24.24 -4.91 6.21
C LEU A 201 23.19 -5.99 6.53
N ASP A 202 23.15 -7.03 5.69
CA ASP A 202 22.14 -8.09 5.76
C ASP A 202 22.03 -8.82 7.10
N PHE A 203 23.14 -8.93 7.85
CA PHE A 203 23.16 -9.68 9.10
C PHE A 203 22.58 -8.90 10.29
N VAL A 204 22.56 -7.56 10.23
CA VAL A 204 22.29 -6.68 11.39
C VAL A 204 20.95 -7.00 12.03
N TYR A 205 19.90 -7.15 11.22
CA TYR A 205 18.58 -7.51 11.71
C TYR A 205 18.31 -9.03 11.69
N LYS A 206 18.83 -9.75 10.69
CA LYS A 206 18.67 -11.23 10.59
C LYS A 206 19.23 -11.98 11.80
N LEU A 207 20.25 -11.42 12.45
CA LEU A 207 20.88 -12.04 13.61
C LEU A 207 20.31 -11.60 14.97
N LEU A 208 19.37 -10.64 15.00
CA LEU A 208 18.74 -10.21 16.25
C LEU A 208 18.12 -11.37 17.05
N PRO A 209 17.42 -12.36 16.45
CA PRO A 209 16.82 -13.45 17.23
C PRO A 209 17.84 -14.40 17.89
N TYR A 210 19.12 -14.33 17.51
CA TYR A 210 20.18 -15.18 18.04
C TYR A 210 20.97 -14.50 19.19
N MET A 211 20.56 -13.30 19.61
CA MET A 211 21.13 -12.65 20.78
C MET A 211 20.69 -13.35 22.07
N THR A 212 21.56 -13.34 23.07
CA THR A 212 21.19 -13.79 24.42
C THR A 212 20.81 -12.60 25.27
N VAL A 213 19.63 -12.64 25.88
CA VAL A 213 19.12 -11.58 26.76
C VAL A 213 19.10 -12.07 28.18
N THR A 214 19.63 -11.25 29.09
CA THR A 214 19.61 -11.53 30.53
C THR A 214 19.09 -10.31 31.30
N ALA A 215 18.38 -10.56 32.40
CA ALA A 215 17.98 -9.55 33.37
C ALA A 215 18.54 -9.94 34.74
N ASN A 216 19.52 -9.20 35.25
CA ASN A 216 20.25 -9.51 36.49
C ASN A 216 20.77 -10.98 36.53
N GLY A 217 21.29 -11.48 35.42
CA GLY A 217 21.79 -12.85 35.29
C GLY A 217 20.72 -13.91 34.98
N ASN A 218 19.43 -13.58 35.05
CA ASN A 218 18.35 -14.49 34.66
C ASN A 218 18.21 -14.49 33.13
N PRO A 219 18.36 -15.64 32.44
CA PRO A 219 18.18 -15.71 30.99
C PRO A 219 16.72 -15.53 30.59
N LEU A 220 16.47 -14.73 29.57
CA LEU A 220 15.15 -14.48 28.98
C LEU A 220 15.07 -15.10 27.58
N PHE A 221 13.86 -15.41 27.13
CA PHE A 221 13.63 -15.98 25.81
C PHE A 221 13.36 -14.88 24.80
N VAL A 222 14.10 -14.91 23.69
CA VAL A 222 13.95 -13.98 22.56
C VAL A 222 13.24 -14.69 21.41
N LYS A 223 12.24 -14.01 20.84
CA LYS A 223 11.52 -14.44 19.66
C LYS A 223 11.53 -13.32 18.62
N GLU A 224 11.65 -13.67 17.35
CA GLU A 224 11.55 -12.70 16.26
C GLU A 224 10.12 -12.19 16.08
N GLY A 225 9.99 -10.88 15.82
CA GLY A 225 8.75 -10.21 15.50
C GLY A 225 8.01 -9.67 16.71
N ILE A 226 6.75 -9.34 16.49
CA ILE A 226 5.80 -8.84 17.48
C ILE A 226 4.57 -9.75 17.51
N THR A 227 4.02 -9.98 18.70
CA THR A 227 2.77 -10.74 18.86
C THR A 227 1.57 -9.78 18.88
N TYR A 228 0.64 -9.99 17.94
CA TYR A 228 -0.62 -9.27 17.87
C TYR A 228 -1.72 -10.01 18.65
N LEU A 229 -2.63 -9.26 19.27
CA LEU A 229 -3.81 -9.81 19.92
C LEU A 229 -4.80 -10.25 18.85
N LYS A 230 -5.21 -11.53 18.88
CA LYS A 230 -6.18 -12.08 17.93
C LYS A 230 -7.52 -11.36 18.04
N SER A 231 -8.04 -10.87 16.92
CA SER A 231 -9.46 -10.56 16.74
C SER A 231 -10.26 -11.87 16.71
N GLN A 232 -11.55 -11.84 17.09
CA GLN A 232 -12.44 -13.00 16.96
C GLN A 232 -12.38 -13.54 15.52
N GLN A 233 -11.94 -14.79 15.34
CA GLN A 233 -11.87 -15.43 14.02
C GLN A 233 -13.25 -15.98 13.64
N ALA A 234 -13.62 -15.86 12.37
CA ALA A 234 -14.78 -16.54 11.82
C ALA A 234 -14.54 -18.06 11.78
N GLU A 235 -15.50 -18.85 12.25
CA GLU A 235 -15.41 -20.32 12.27
C GLU A 235 -15.88 -20.94 10.93
N GLY A 236 -15.23 -22.03 10.50
CA GLY A 236 -15.68 -22.86 9.36
C GLY A 236 -15.09 -22.47 7.99
N TYR A 237 -15.82 -22.79 6.91
CA TYR A 237 -15.38 -22.55 5.52
C TYR A 237 -15.13 -21.07 5.19
N GLU A 238 -15.71 -20.15 5.96
CA GLU A 238 -15.57 -18.70 5.81
C GLU A 238 -14.14 -18.21 6.05
N GLN A 239 -13.38 -18.95 6.87
CA GLN A 239 -11.98 -18.63 7.15
C GLN A 239 -11.12 -18.66 5.88
N ILE A 240 -11.41 -19.56 4.94
CA ILE A 240 -10.63 -19.70 3.68
C ILE A 240 -10.79 -18.45 2.81
N PHE A 241 -12.01 -17.91 2.72
CA PHE A 241 -12.26 -16.67 1.97
C PHE A 241 -11.67 -15.45 2.67
N HIS A 242 -11.75 -15.41 4.01
CA HIS A 242 -11.15 -14.35 4.80
C HIS A 242 -9.61 -14.33 4.66
N GLU A 243 -8.95 -15.50 4.65
CA GLU A 243 -7.50 -15.62 4.42
C GLU A 243 -7.04 -15.11 3.04
N GLN A 244 -7.91 -15.19 2.03
CA GLN A 244 -7.63 -14.67 0.68
C GLN A 244 -8.06 -13.21 0.46
N SER A 245 -8.69 -12.59 1.46
CA SER A 245 -9.15 -11.20 1.35
C SER A 245 -7.99 -10.22 1.17
N ILE A 246 -8.26 -9.12 0.45
CA ILE A 246 -7.30 -8.03 0.23
C ILE A 246 -6.81 -7.48 1.58
N ARG A 247 -7.72 -7.36 2.56
CA ARG A 247 -7.41 -6.92 3.92
C ARG A 247 -6.32 -7.78 4.55
N VAL A 248 -6.54 -9.09 4.62
CA VAL A 248 -5.62 -10.00 5.32
C VAL A 248 -4.26 -10.03 4.65
N LYS A 249 -4.22 -10.12 3.31
CA LYS A 249 -2.95 -10.14 2.57
C LYS A 249 -2.17 -8.83 2.73
N THR A 250 -2.83 -7.68 2.64
CA THR A 250 -2.20 -6.36 2.86
C THR A 250 -1.59 -6.27 4.26
N VAL A 251 -2.33 -6.70 5.29
CA VAL A 251 -1.86 -6.72 6.68
C VAL A 251 -0.64 -7.64 6.83
N GLN A 252 -0.70 -8.87 6.30
CA GLN A 252 0.41 -9.83 6.36
C GLN A 252 1.66 -9.33 5.64
N ASP A 253 1.51 -8.73 4.46
CA ASP A 253 2.60 -8.16 3.69
C ASP A 253 3.32 -7.08 4.50
N ILE A 254 2.58 -6.14 5.10
CA ILE A 254 3.16 -5.07 5.94
C ILE A 254 3.82 -5.63 7.20
N GLN A 255 3.20 -6.60 7.88
CA GLN A 255 3.81 -7.26 9.04
C GLN A 255 5.14 -7.93 8.66
N SER A 256 5.19 -8.59 7.51
CA SER A 256 6.40 -9.29 7.03
C SER A 256 7.56 -8.33 6.75
N ILE A 257 7.26 -7.14 6.20
CA ILE A 257 8.26 -6.11 5.89
C ILE A 257 9.02 -5.68 7.14
N TYR A 258 8.33 -5.52 8.27
CA TYR A 258 8.96 -5.02 9.49
C TYR A 258 9.35 -6.10 10.51
N ARG A 259 8.89 -7.35 10.32
CA ARG A 259 9.06 -8.45 11.29
C ARG A 259 10.49 -8.60 11.83
N HIS A 260 11.48 -8.55 10.95
CA HIS A 260 12.89 -8.74 11.26
C HIS A 260 13.52 -7.61 12.10
N LYS A 261 12.84 -6.45 12.23
CA LYS A 261 13.27 -5.33 13.06
C LYS A 261 12.70 -5.37 14.48
N PHE A 262 11.86 -6.36 14.78
CA PHE A 262 11.26 -6.54 16.09
C PHE A 262 11.78 -7.79 16.78
N ILE A 263 11.94 -7.67 18.10
CA ILE A 263 12.15 -8.81 18.99
C ILE A 263 11.10 -8.76 20.09
N GLU A 264 10.58 -9.93 20.46
CA GLU A 264 9.72 -10.12 21.61
C GLU A 264 10.48 -10.88 22.68
N ILE A 265 10.58 -10.29 23.86
CA ILE A 265 11.26 -10.86 25.03
C ILE A 265 10.20 -11.40 25.96
N THR A 266 10.30 -12.67 26.33
CA THR A 266 9.36 -13.37 27.22
C THR A 266 10.06 -13.88 28.48
N GLY A 267 9.29 -14.04 29.56
CA GLY A 267 9.83 -14.39 30.89
C GLY A 267 10.04 -13.18 31.80
N ILE A 268 9.38 -12.07 31.48
CA ILE A 268 9.47 -10.82 32.24
C ILE A 268 8.50 -10.89 33.43
N SER A 269 8.93 -10.35 34.58
CA SER A 269 8.15 -10.27 35.82
C SER A 269 8.53 -9.05 36.64
N ASP A 270 7.65 -8.64 37.55
CA ASP A 270 7.85 -7.50 38.46
C ASP A 270 9.09 -7.67 39.36
N SER A 271 9.42 -8.91 39.71
CA SER A 271 10.62 -9.24 40.50
C SER A 271 11.95 -8.88 39.83
N LEU A 272 11.94 -8.57 38.53
CA LEU A 272 13.12 -8.12 37.78
C LEU A 272 13.33 -6.60 37.85
N LEU A 273 12.37 -5.85 38.41
CA LEU A 273 12.53 -4.40 38.59
C LEU A 273 13.61 -4.10 39.63
N SER A 274 14.45 -3.13 39.30
CA SER A 274 15.45 -2.63 40.24
C SER A 274 14.80 -1.87 41.40
N GLU A 275 15.55 -1.76 42.49
CA GLU A 275 15.35 -0.69 43.45
C GLU A 275 15.55 0.68 42.78
N ALA A 276 14.98 1.72 43.38
CA ALA A 276 15.03 3.06 42.81
C ALA A 276 16.49 3.56 42.73
N GLY A 277 16.94 3.96 41.54
CA GLY A 277 18.31 4.45 41.31
C GLY A 277 19.39 3.38 41.24
N ALA A 278 19.07 2.09 41.42
CA ALA A 278 20.05 1.01 41.44
C ALA A 278 20.46 0.55 40.04
N LEU A 279 21.77 0.35 39.84
CA LEU A 279 22.35 -0.29 38.66
C LEU A 279 22.24 -1.82 38.77
N PRO A 280 22.17 -2.54 37.62
CA PRO A 280 22.19 -4.00 37.63
C PRO A 280 23.60 -4.51 37.97
N HIS A 281 23.70 -5.76 38.43
CA HIS A 281 24.98 -6.36 38.88
C HIS A 281 26.09 -6.31 37.82
N ASN A 282 25.78 -6.28 36.53
CA ASN A 282 26.80 -6.16 35.48
C ASN A 282 27.36 -4.73 35.33
N LEU A 283 26.77 -3.73 35.97
CA LEU A 283 27.15 -2.31 35.91
C LEU A 283 27.44 -1.69 37.29
N ASP A 284 27.44 -2.49 38.36
CA ASP A 284 27.73 -2.08 39.75
C ASP A 284 29.07 -1.35 39.91
N PHE A 285 30.06 -1.70 39.11
CA PHE A 285 31.36 -1.04 39.05
C PHE A 285 31.28 0.44 38.66
N LEU A 286 30.12 0.93 38.20
CA LEU A 286 29.86 2.34 37.86
C LEU A 286 29.19 3.11 39.00
N ASP A 287 28.98 2.52 40.19
CA ASP A 287 28.38 3.18 41.35
C ASP A 287 29.20 4.39 41.88
N TYR A 288 30.42 4.60 41.38
CA TYR A 288 31.22 5.80 41.67
C TYR A 288 30.93 6.99 40.73
N LYS A 289 30.11 6.81 39.68
CA LYS A 289 29.83 7.83 38.66
C LYS A 289 28.57 8.63 38.99
N ASP A 290 28.75 9.75 39.69
CA ASP A 290 27.66 10.66 40.11
C ASP A 290 26.72 11.10 38.97
N ASP A 291 27.25 11.39 37.78
CA ASP A 291 26.44 11.82 36.62
C ASP A 291 25.38 10.77 36.23
N ILE A 292 25.73 9.49 36.33
CA ILE A 292 24.84 8.37 36.02
C ILE A 292 23.81 8.21 37.13
N LEU A 293 24.27 8.15 38.39
CA LEU A 293 23.40 7.97 39.55
C LEU A 293 22.36 9.08 39.66
N LYS A 294 22.75 10.33 39.43
CA LYS A 294 21.84 11.49 39.42
C LYS A 294 20.74 11.36 38.36
N TYR A 295 21.03 10.76 37.20
CA TYR A 295 20.02 10.53 36.17
C TYR A 295 19.05 9.41 36.53
N LEU A 296 19.55 8.38 37.24
CA LEU A 296 18.78 7.22 37.68
C LEU A 296 17.96 7.47 38.95
N GLU A 297 18.31 8.51 39.72
CA GLU A 297 17.72 8.84 41.01
C GLU A 297 16.17 8.85 40.98
N GLY A 298 15.56 8.15 41.94
CA GLY A 298 14.10 8.09 42.10
C GLY A 298 13.35 7.27 41.03
N LYS A 299 14.04 6.66 40.07
CA LYS A 299 13.43 5.85 39.01
C LYS A 299 13.69 4.35 39.19
N ARG A 300 12.71 3.54 38.82
CA ARG A 300 12.79 2.07 38.82
C ARG A 300 12.92 1.56 37.38
N TYR A 301 13.89 0.69 37.16
CA TYR A 301 14.22 0.20 35.82
C TYR A 301 14.04 -1.31 35.71
N LEU A 302 13.56 -1.75 34.54
CA LEU A 302 13.79 -3.10 34.06
C LEU A 302 15.10 -3.09 33.24
N TRP A 303 16.13 -3.74 33.78
CA TRP A 303 17.44 -3.82 33.14
C TRP A 303 17.53 -5.05 32.24
N LEU A 304 17.80 -4.84 30.96
CA LEU A 304 17.99 -5.91 29.98
C LEU A 304 19.39 -5.80 29.37
N THR A 305 20.19 -6.86 29.51
CA THR A 305 21.51 -6.97 28.90
C THR A 305 21.44 -7.91 27.70
N PHE A 306 21.69 -7.34 26.52
CA PHE A 306 21.77 -8.03 25.24
C PHE A 306 23.23 -8.36 24.94
N GLU A 307 23.55 -9.63 24.72
CA GLU A 307 24.85 -10.06 24.19
C GLU A 307 24.70 -10.48 22.73
N PHE A 308 25.45 -9.79 21.86
CA PHE A 308 25.34 -9.92 20.41
C PHE A 308 26.34 -10.94 19.85
N PRO A 309 26.01 -11.59 18.71
CA PRO A 309 26.95 -12.42 17.97
C PRO A 309 28.26 -11.70 17.59
N PRO A 310 29.38 -12.42 17.37
CA PRO A 310 30.68 -11.82 17.07
C PRO A 310 30.75 -10.97 15.79
N GLN A 311 29.77 -11.06 14.89
CA GLN A 311 29.73 -10.22 13.69
C GLN A 311 29.44 -8.74 13.98
N PHE A 312 28.90 -8.42 15.16
CA PHE A 312 28.58 -7.04 15.55
C PHE A 312 29.83 -6.33 16.08
N SER A 313 30.23 -5.25 15.41
CA SER A 313 31.28 -4.35 15.91
C SER A 313 30.71 -3.39 16.95
N ALA A 314 31.59 -2.80 17.77
CA ALA A 314 31.21 -1.78 18.74
C ALA A 314 30.52 -0.58 18.08
N GLU A 315 30.94 -0.21 16.87
CA GLU A 315 30.34 0.89 16.10
C GLU A 315 28.90 0.57 15.67
N ILE A 316 28.63 -0.68 15.26
CA ILE A 316 27.27 -1.13 14.95
C ILE A 316 26.41 -1.07 16.22
N LEU A 317 26.92 -1.56 17.36
CA LEU A 317 26.20 -1.56 18.63
C LEU A 317 25.88 -0.14 19.13
N ASP A 318 26.82 0.79 18.97
CA ASP A 318 26.63 2.20 19.37
C ASP A 318 25.52 2.90 18.56
N ASN A 319 25.27 2.47 17.32
CA ASN A 319 24.23 3.04 16.45
C ASN A 319 22.84 2.40 16.62
N PHE A 320 22.69 1.37 17.45
CA PHE A 320 21.36 0.81 17.74
C PHE A 320 20.52 1.72 18.63
N SER A 321 19.22 1.75 18.37
CA SER A 321 18.19 2.22 19.29
C SER A 321 17.15 1.12 19.54
N PHE A 322 16.62 1.10 20.77
CA PHE A 322 15.66 0.10 21.24
C PHE A 322 14.42 0.84 21.74
N VAL A 323 13.29 0.63 21.10
CA VAL A 323 12.06 1.41 21.34
C VAL A 323 10.92 0.48 21.72
N LEU A 324 10.29 0.73 22.87
CA LEU A 324 9.08 0.05 23.31
C LEU A 324 7.83 0.76 22.75
N ASN A 325 6.70 0.05 22.78
CA ASN A 325 5.40 0.51 22.26
C ASN A 325 5.45 0.92 20.78
N ALA A 326 6.41 0.37 20.04
CA ALA A 326 6.54 0.55 18.61
C ALA A 326 5.79 -0.56 17.86
N PHE A 327 5.19 -0.20 16.73
CA PHE A 327 4.42 -1.12 15.91
C PHE A 327 4.28 -0.61 14.48
N PRO A 328 4.10 -1.52 13.50
CA PRO A 328 3.72 -1.15 12.15
C PRO A 328 2.36 -0.45 12.09
N VAL A 329 2.31 0.63 11.32
CA VAL A 329 1.10 1.38 10.96
C VAL A 329 0.99 1.48 9.44
N TYR A 330 -0.23 1.70 8.96
CA TYR A 330 -0.48 1.89 7.54
C TYR A 330 -1.61 2.87 7.28
N ASN A 331 -1.55 3.50 6.11
CA ASN A 331 -2.39 4.58 5.69
C ASN A 331 -3.76 4.05 5.30
N ARG A 332 -4.67 4.09 6.27
CA ARG A 332 -6.00 3.52 6.19
C ARG A 332 -6.97 4.45 6.94
N GLY A 333 -8.02 4.91 6.26
CA GLY A 333 -9.04 5.82 6.79
C GLY A 333 -10.43 5.22 6.68
N TRP A 334 -11.25 5.36 7.72
CA TRP A 334 -12.58 4.79 7.78
C TRP A 334 -13.61 5.74 7.18
N LYS A 335 -14.52 5.19 6.37
CA LYS A 335 -15.65 5.92 5.81
C LYS A 335 -16.93 5.11 5.91
N LYS A 336 -18.05 5.83 5.97
CA LYS A 336 -19.39 5.26 5.98
C LYS A 336 -20.24 5.98 4.94
N THR A 337 -20.96 5.21 4.14
CA THR A 337 -22.00 5.71 3.24
C THR A 337 -23.34 5.17 3.69
N GLU A 338 -24.31 6.08 3.85
CA GLU A 338 -25.71 5.75 4.10
C GLU A 338 -26.46 5.90 2.77
N TYR A 339 -27.25 4.90 2.40
CA TYR A 339 -27.90 4.88 1.11
C TYR A 339 -29.31 4.31 1.19
N SER A 340 -30.22 4.93 0.42
CA SER A 340 -31.59 4.46 0.25
C SER A 340 -31.73 3.73 -1.08
N LEU A 341 -32.27 2.50 -1.03
CA LEU A 341 -32.33 1.58 -2.17
C LEU A 341 -33.33 2.03 -3.26
N ASP A 342 -34.13 3.06 -3.01
CA ASP A 342 -35.22 3.54 -3.86
C ASP A 342 -34.73 4.14 -5.20
N ILE A 343 -33.48 4.60 -5.27
CA ILE A 343 -32.97 5.46 -6.36
C ILE A 343 -32.11 4.69 -7.38
N MET A 344 -31.25 3.76 -6.93
CA MET A 344 -30.30 3.03 -7.79
C MET A 344 -30.40 1.49 -7.67
N GLY A 345 -31.48 0.99 -7.07
CA GLY A 345 -31.67 -0.43 -6.76
C GLY A 345 -30.68 -0.91 -5.69
N ASN A 346 -30.33 -2.20 -5.71
CA ASN A 346 -29.51 -2.82 -4.66
C ASN A 346 -27.99 -2.51 -4.75
N ASN A 347 -27.62 -1.33 -5.26
CA ASN A 347 -26.23 -0.91 -5.46
C ASN A 347 -25.92 0.33 -4.61
N ILE A 348 -24.97 0.19 -3.70
CA ILE A 348 -24.52 1.28 -2.81
C ILE A 348 -23.18 1.82 -3.35
N PRO A 349 -23.11 3.09 -3.79
CA PRO A 349 -21.85 3.69 -4.24
C PRO A 349 -20.91 3.95 -3.06
N LEU A 350 -19.64 3.58 -3.21
CA LEU A 350 -18.57 3.85 -2.25
C LEU A 350 -17.81 5.09 -2.71
N VAL A 351 -18.23 6.25 -2.20
CA VAL A 351 -17.72 7.55 -2.64
C VAL A 351 -16.41 7.89 -1.92
N THR A 352 -15.37 8.20 -2.68
CA THR A 352 -14.05 8.64 -2.20
C THR A 352 -13.83 10.12 -2.50
N ASP A 353 -13.08 10.81 -1.63
CA ASP A 353 -12.73 12.22 -1.81
C ASP A 353 -11.45 12.39 -2.66
N GLU A 354 -11.03 13.64 -2.87
CA GLU A 354 -9.81 13.94 -3.63
C GLU A 354 -8.56 13.35 -2.96
N GLY A 355 -7.82 12.52 -3.71
CA GLY A 355 -6.61 11.87 -3.22
C GLY A 355 -6.87 10.59 -2.43
N GLU A 356 -8.13 10.20 -2.23
CA GLU A 356 -8.50 8.93 -1.62
C GLU A 356 -8.73 7.85 -2.67
N HIS A 357 -8.38 6.62 -2.32
CA HIS A 357 -8.57 5.43 -3.11
C HIS A 357 -9.28 4.38 -2.25
N PHE A 358 -10.29 3.73 -2.80
CA PHE A 358 -11.00 2.66 -2.11
C PHE A 358 -10.07 1.47 -1.85
N LEU A 359 -10.05 0.98 -0.61
CA LEU A 359 -9.25 -0.16 -0.17
C LEU A 359 -10.13 -1.42 -0.07
N TYR A 360 -10.97 -1.54 0.96
CA TYR A 360 -11.88 -2.68 1.07
C TYR A 360 -13.07 -2.32 1.92
N VAL A 361 -14.15 -3.10 1.78
CA VAL A 361 -15.33 -2.97 2.63
C VAL A 361 -15.02 -3.53 4.02
N ASP A 362 -15.44 -2.80 5.05
CA ASP A 362 -15.33 -3.23 6.44
C ASP A 362 -16.61 -3.97 6.84
N GLU A 363 -17.77 -3.37 6.56
CA GLU A 363 -19.05 -3.89 6.96
C GLU A 363 -20.18 -3.38 6.06
N VAL A 364 -21.17 -4.23 5.78
CA VAL A 364 -22.43 -3.86 5.14
C VAL A 364 -23.56 -4.30 6.06
N GLN A 365 -24.47 -3.38 6.40
CA GLN A 365 -25.61 -3.67 7.25
C GLN A 365 -26.87 -2.93 6.76
N ASP A 366 -28.05 -3.47 7.06
CA ASP A 366 -29.32 -2.78 6.80
C ASP A 366 -29.77 -1.91 7.99
N GLY A 367 -30.90 -1.21 7.81
CA GLY A 367 -31.53 -0.35 8.83
C GLY A 367 -31.92 -1.08 10.12
N GLU A 368 -32.07 -2.41 10.07
CA GLU A 368 -32.40 -3.26 11.22
C GLU A 368 -31.12 -3.79 11.92
N GLY A 369 -29.93 -3.37 11.48
CA GLY A 369 -28.65 -3.80 12.03
C GLY A 369 -28.23 -5.21 11.61
N ARG A 370 -28.84 -5.79 10.58
CA ARG A 370 -28.47 -7.12 10.08
C ARG A 370 -27.23 -6.99 9.20
N LYS A 371 -26.19 -7.74 9.53
CA LYS A 371 -24.91 -7.72 8.79
C LYS A 371 -24.96 -8.65 7.58
N TYR A 372 -24.48 -8.15 6.44
CA TYR A 372 -24.37 -8.89 5.19
C TYR A 372 -22.97 -9.48 5.05
N ARG A 373 -22.86 -10.65 4.39
CA ARG A 373 -21.57 -11.33 4.18
C ARG A 373 -21.04 -11.14 2.77
N GLU A 374 -19.73 -10.92 2.65
CA GLU A 374 -19.07 -10.79 1.35
C GLU A 374 -18.96 -12.17 0.67
N ILE A 375 -19.29 -12.23 -0.62
CA ILE A 375 -18.88 -13.34 -1.49
C ILE A 375 -18.02 -12.80 -2.64
N PRO A 376 -16.74 -13.25 -2.75
CA PRO A 376 -15.82 -12.75 -3.76
C PRO A 376 -16.13 -13.21 -5.19
N PHE A 377 -16.89 -14.30 -5.35
CA PHE A 377 -17.30 -14.82 -6.66
C PHE A 377 -18.74 -15.30 -6.64
N THR A 378 -19.62 -14.67 -7.40
CA THR A 378 -20.99 -15.18 -7.61
C THR A 378 -21.01 -16.08 -8.86
N PRO A 379 -21.27 -17.40 -8.76
CA PRO A 379 -21.33 -18.30 -9.91
C PRO A 379 -22.59 -18.15 -10.78
N GLY A 380 -23.37 -17.08 -10.62
CA GLY A 380 -24.60 -16.83 -11.37
C GLY A 380 -25.16 -15.42 -11.17
N ASP A 381 -26.17 -15.05 -11.96
CA ASP A 381 -26.79 -13.71 -11.96
C ASP A 381 -27.61 -13.39 -10.70
N HIS A 382 -27.75 -14.33 -9.75
CA HIS A 382 -28.52 -14.17 -8.53
C HIS A 382 -27.65 -14.32 -7.28
N LEU A 383 -27.46 -13.20 -6.58
CA LEU A 383 -26.88 -13.17 -5.26
C LEU A 383 -27.91 -13.71 -4.26
N SER A 384 -27.53 -14.62 -3.37
CA SER A 384 -28.46 -15.08 -2.32
C SER A 384 -28.69 -13.97 -1.30
N LYS A 385 -29.89 -13.96 -0.70
CA LYS A 385 -30.27 -13.01 0.34
C LYS A 385 -29.26 -12.96 1.48
N GLY A 386 -28.94 -11.76 1.97
CA GLY A 386 -28.01 -11.58 3.09
C GLY A 386 -26.54 -11.56 2.69
N LEU A 387 -26.25 -11.51 1.39
CA LEU A 387 -24.91 -11.44 0.85
C LEU A 387 -24.66 -10.11 0.15
N TYR A 388 -23.39 -9.75 0.02
CA TYR A 388 -22.95 -8.65 -0.83
C TYR A 388 -21.70 -9.03 -1.62
N THR A 389 -21.45 -8.30 -2.71
CA THR A 389 -20.22 -8.38 -3.49
C THR A 389 -19.75 -6.97 -3.85
N VAL A 390 -18.44 -6.77 -3.91
CA VAL A 390 -17.86 -5.47 -4.27
C VAL A 390 -17.55 -5.48 -5.76
N ARG A 391 -18.19 -4.58 -6.50
CA ARG A 391 -17.95 -4.42 -7.94
C ARG A 391 -17.27 -3.10 -8.22
N LYS A 392 -16.20 -3.18 -9.00
CA LYS A 392 -15.41 -2.04 -9.45
C LYS A 392 -15.84 -1.59 -10.83
N GLY A 393 -16.35 -0.37 -10.94
CA GLY A 393 -16.77 0.23 -12.21
C GLY A 393 -17.73 -0.65 -13.02
N GLY A 394 -17.93 -0.31 -14.30
CA GLY A 394 -18.66 -1.13 -15.28
C GLY A 394 -20.16 -1.31 -15.03
N MET A 395 -20.71 -0.78 -13.93
CA MET A 395 -22.14 -0.54 -13.73
C MET A 395 -22.58 0.77 -14.42
N GLU A 396 -21.64 1.70 -14.60
CA GLU A 396 -21.81 2.90 -15.40
C GLU A 396 -21.72 2.53 -16.88
N ARG A 397 -22.77 2.83 -17.66
CA ARG A 397 -22.71 2.71 -19.14
C ARG A 397 -21.78 3.74 -19.78
N PHE A 398 -21.33 4.72 -19.01
CA PHE A 398 -20.48 5.81 -19.43
C PHE A 398 -19.16 5.74 -18.67
N THR A 399 -18.04 5.73 -19.38
CA THR A 399 -16.75 6.09 -18.76
C THR A 399 -16.70 7.60 -18.54
N ASN A 400 -16.02 8.09 -17.49
CA ASN A 400 -15.84 9.54 -17.22
C ASN A 400 -15.37 10.35 -18.46
N ARG A 401 -14.66 9.71 -19.38
CA ARG A 401 -14.19 10.30 -20.63
C ARG A 401 -15.29 10.42 -21.71
N ASN A 402 -16.26 9.51 -21.71
CA ASN A 402 -17.29 9.33 -22.75
C ASN A 402 -18.69 9.82 -22.31
N ALA A 403 -18.90 10.14 -21.02
CA ALA A 403 -20.20 10.60 -20.52
C ALA A 403 -20.63 11.92 -21.19
N VAL A 404 -19.70 12.86 -21.33
CA VAL A 404 -19.97 14.16 -21.97
C VAL A 404 -20.23 13.99 -23.46
N ASP A 405 -19.43 13.17 -24.14
CA ASP A 405 -19.57 12.91 -25.57
C ASP A 405 -20.87 12.13 -25.87
N MET A 406 -21.26 11.20 -25.00
CA MET A 406 -22.52 10.49 -25.09
C MET A 406 -23.71 11.40 -24.81
N ILE A 407 -23.65 12.26 -23.79
CA ILE A 407 -24.72 13.23 -23.54
C ILE A 407 -24.80 14.23 -24.70
N ALA A 408 -23.67 14.67 -25.24
CA ALA A 408 -23.62 15.55 -26.42
C ALA A 408 -24.23 14.87 -27.65
N ASN A 409 -23.89 13.59 -27.90
CA ASN A 409 -24.48 12.80 -28.98
C ASN A 409 -25.98 12.58 -28.79
N VAL A 410 -26.44 12.25 -27.57
CA VAL A 410 -27.87 12.17 -27.25
C VAL A 410 -28.55 13.53 -27.47
N LEU A 411 -27.88 14.64 -27.15
CA LEU A 411 -28.40 15.99 -27.35
C LEU A 411 -28.48 16.35 -28.84
N GLU A 412 -27.50 15.96 -29.63
CA GLU A 412 -27.53 16.09 -31.11
C GLU A 412 -28.64 15.24 -31.72
N LEU A 413 -28.73 13.96 -31.37
CA LEU A 413 -29.82 13.09 -31.80
C LEU A 413 -31.19 13.63 -31.40
N THR A 414 -31.31 14.14 -30.16
CA THR A 414 -32.55 14.76 -29.70
C THR A 414 -32.85 16.02 -30.51
N ARG A 415 -31.84 16.83 -30.89
CA ARG A 415 -32.04 18.00 -31.77
C ARG A 415 -32.47 17.61 -33.18
N ASP A 416 -31.89 16.56 -33.73
CA ASP A 416 -32.25 16.07 -35.07
C ASP A 416 -33.68 15.52 -35.08
N GLU A 417 -34.06 14.77 -34.04
CA GLU A 417 -35.45 14.33 -33.82
C GLU A 417 -36.39 15.52 -33.58
N ILE A 418 -35.98 16.54 -32.81
CA ILE A 418 -36.74 17.80 -32.63
C ILE A 418 -37.02 18.46 -33.98
N ALA A 419 -36.02 18.52 -34.87
CA ALA A 419 -36.17 19.09 -36.20
C ALA A 419 -37.16 18.28 -37.04
N ALA A 420 -37.09 16.95 -36.98
CA ALA A 420 -38.01 16.04 -37.67
C ALA A 420 -39.46 16.13 -37.14
N PHE A 421 -39.65 16.15 -35.81
CA PHE A 421 -40.98 16.20 -35.17
C PHE A 421 -41.66 17.57 -35.27
N SER A 422 -40.90 18.66 -35.39
CA SER A 422 -41.44 20.01 -35.59
C SER A 422 -42.23 20.18 -36.90
N LEU A 423 -42.07 19.24 -37.84
CA LEU A 423 -42.83 19.16 -39.09
C LEU A 423 -44.23 18.55 -38.90
N LEU A 424 -44.45 17.76 -37.85
CA LEU A 424 -45.68 16.98 -37.63
C LEU A 424 -46.69 17.64 -36.68
N ASN A 425 -46.26 18.51 -35.75
CA ASN A 425 -47.17 19.34 -34.92
C ASN A 425 -46.45 20.54 -34.31
N ARG A 426 -46.78 21.76 -34.77
CA ARG A 426 -45.99 22.99 -34.52
C ARG A 426 -46.11 23.60 -33.10
N ASP A 427 -47.25 23.47 -32.42
CA ASP A 427 -47.55 24.36 -31.28
C ASP A 427 -47.43 23.72 -29.89
N ASN A 428 -47.77 22.43 -29.70
CA ASN A 428 -47.69 21.78 -28.38
C ASN A 428 -46.34 21.10 -28.09
N VAL A 429 -45.61 20.72 -29.14
CA VAL A 429 -44.39 19.92 -29.03
C VAL A 429 -43.15 20.80 -28.80
N LYS A 430 -43.17 22.03 -29.32
CA LYS A 430 -42.06 23.00 -29.21
C LYS A 430 -41.74 23.40 -27.76
N GLY A 431 -42.76 23.60 -26.93
CA GLY A 431 -42.58 23.98 -25.51
C GLY A 431 -41.90 22.88 -24.70
N ILE A 432 -42.43 21.66 -24.78
CA ILE A 432 -41.89 20.48 -24.06
C ILE A 432 -40.46 20.17 -24.52
N LEU A 433 -40.19 20.29 -25.83
CA LEU A 433 -38.86 20.05 -26.38
C LEU A 433 -37.84 21.12 -25.98
N SER A 434 -38.25 22.38 -25.86
CA SER A 434 -37.38 23.45 -25.34
C SER A 434 -37.00 23.20 -23.88
N GLU A 435 -37.97 22.80 -23.04
CA GLU A 435 -37.70 22.44 -21.65
C GLU A 435 -36.77 21.23 -21.52
N MET A 436 -36.94 20.20 -22.37
CA MET A 436 -36.02 19.07 -22.42
C MET A 436 -34.59 19.50 -22.79
N SER A 437 -34.44 20.33 -23.83
CA SER A 437 -33.14 20.88 -24.22
C SER A 437 -32.47 21.67 -23.09
N ASP A 438 -33.23 22.49 -22.36
CA ASP A 438 -32.69 23.29 -21.26
C ASP A 438 -32.33 22.44 -20.04
N LYS A 439 -33.14 21.44 -19.69
CA LYS A 439 -32.80 20.43 -18.67
C LYS A 439 -31.56 19.63 -19.05
N MET A 440 -31.42 19.24 -20.32
CA MET A 440 -30.23 18.53 -20.81
C MET A 440 -28.98 19.41 -20.75
N LYS A 441 -29.05 20.69 -21.14
CA LYS A 441 -27.92 21.63 -20.98
C LYS A 441 -27.51 21.80 -19.51
N SER A 442 -28.49 21.91 -18.61
CA SER A 442 -28.22 21.96 -17.16
C SER A 442 -27.54 20.68 -16.66
N MET A 443 -27.96 19.52 -17.16
CA MET A 443 -27.33 18.23 -16.87
C MET A 443 -25.88 18.19 -17.37
N VAL A 444 -25.61 18.62 -18.61
CA VAL A 444 -24.23 18.71 -19.16
C VAL A 444 -23.36 19.61 -18.30
N GLN A 445 -23.88 20.77 -17.86
CA GLN A 445 -23.14 21.68 -17.00
C GLN A 445 -22.82 21.06 -15.63
N LYS A 446 -23.79 20.37 -15.01
CA LYS A 446 -23.57 19.63 -13.75
C LYS A 446 -22.57 18.48 -13.92
N VAL A 447 -22.65 17.72 -15.00
CA VAL A 447 -21.70 16.64 -15.32
C VAL A 447 -20.30 17.18 -15.56
N ASN A 448 -20.15 18.29 -16.30
CA ASN A 448 -18.87 18.93 -16.52
C ASN A 448 -18.23 19.46 -15.22
N ASN A 449 -19.04 20.00 -14.31
CA ASN A 449 -18.58 20.41 -12.99
C ASN A 449 -18.18 19.20 -12.12
N ALA A 450 -18.97 18.12 -12.14
CA ALA A 450 -18.65 16.88 -11.44
C ALA A 450 -17.37 16.20 -11.99
N LYS A 451 -17.14 16.24 -13.30
CA LYS A 451 -15.95 15.71 -13.98
C LYS A 451 -14.63 16.38 -13.53
N ARG A 452 -14.69 17.62 -13.03
CA ARG A 452 -13.50 18.28 -12.46
C ARG A 452 -13.07 17.67 -11.12
N ASN A 453 -14.00 17.06 -10.40
CA ASN A 453 -13.79 16.55 -9.04
C ASN A 453 -13.70 15.02 -8.96
N ILE A 454 -14.32 14.28 -9.89
CA ILE A 454 -14.30 12.81 -9.92
C ILE A 454 -13.11 12.32 -10.75
N ARG A 455 -12.00 11.97 -10.10
CA ARG A 455 -10.78 11.45 -10.77
C ARG A 455 -10.71 9.92 -10.85
N GLN A 456 -11.58 9.19 -10.14
CA GLN A 456 -11.52 7.72 -10.04
C GLN A 456 -12.82 7.04 -10.48
N GLU A 457 -12.71 5.76 -10.87
CA GLU A 457 -13.86 4.88 -11.10
C GLU A 457 -14.51 4.55 -9.75
N LEU A 458 -15.83 4.72 -9.66
CA LEU A 458 -16.58 4.42 -8.44
C LEU A 458 -16.61 2.90 -8.18
N ASN A 459 -16.52 2.54 -6.90
CA ASN A 459 -16.75 1.17 -6.43
C ASN A 459 -18.16 1.08 -5.87
N TYR A 460 -18.78 -0.08 -6.02
CA TYR A 460 -20.15 -0.31 -5.57
C TYR A 460 -20.22 -1.57 -4.73
N VAL A 461 -20.99 -1.52 -3.64
CA VAL A 461 -21.49 -2.73 -2.98
C VAL A 461 -22.78 -3.11 -3.68
N ILE A 462 -22.82 -4.33 -4.22
CA ILE A 462 -24.04 -4.95 -4.74
C ILE A 462 -24.50 -5.93 -3.67
N MET A 463 -25.68 -5.71 -3.11
CA MET A 463 -26.23 -6.58 -2.07
C MET A 463 -27.58 -7.15 -2.50
N GLU A 464 -28.01 -8.24 -1.88
CA GLU A 464 -29.39 -8.72 -2.02
C GLU A 464 -30.05 -8.70 -0.63
N PRO A 465 -30.96 -7.73 -0.38
CA PRO A 465 -31.54 -7.55 0.93
C PRO A 465 -32.41 -8.74 1.33
N VAL A 466 -32.35 -9.15 2.60
CA VAL A 466 -33.12 -10.31 3.10
C VAL A 466 -34.63 -10.03 3.06
N GLU A 467 -35.00 -8.81 3.47
CA GLU A 467 -36.33 -8.23 3.45
C GLU A 467 -36.29 -6.86 2.79
N LYS A 468 -37.43 -6.27 2.43
CA LYS A 468 -37.45 -4.89 1.92
C LYS A 468 -36.98 -3.96 3.02
N THR A 469 -35.79 -3.40 2.85
CA THR A 469 -35.17 -2.43 3.77
C THR A 469 -34.93 -1.14 3.00
N ASP A 470 -35.43 -0.03 3.52
CA ASP A 470 -35.32 1.27 2.82
C ASP A 470 -33.95 1.93 3.06
N HIS A 471 -33.25 1.54 4.11
CA HIS A 471 -31.97 2.11 4.53
C HIS A 471 -30.89 1.04 4.64
N THR A 472 -29.72 1.36 4.11
CA THR A 472 -28.52 0.52 4.14
C THR A 472 -27.29 1.34 4.47
N TYR A 473 -26.32 0.68 5.10
CA TYR A 473 -25.06 1.27 5.51
C TYR A 473 -23.92 0.42 4.99
N ALA A 474 -22.98 1.05 4.28
CA ALA A 474 -21.72 0.45 3.89
C ALA A 474 -20.58 1.23 4.55
N ALA A 475 -19.81 0.55 5.39
CA ALA A 475 -18.56 1.04 5.96
C ALA A 475 -17.38 0.45 5.18
N PHE A 476 -16.40 1.28 4.86
CA PHE A 476 -15.26 0.88 4.04
C PHE A 476 -14.01 1.68 4.41
N TRP A 477 -12.86 1.13 4.03
CA TRP A 477 -11.57 1.73 4.24
C TRP A 477 -11.06 2.37 2.95
N VAL A 478 -10.42 3.52 3.09
CA VAL A 478 -9.73 4.25 2.01
C VAL A 478 -8.25 4.40 2.32
N THR A 479 -7.45 4.64 1.29
CA THR A 479 -6.03 4.96 1.40
C THR A 479 -5.68 6.15 0.51
N HIS A 480 -4.61 6.86 0.85
CA HIS A 480 -4.09 7.99 0.10
C HIS A 480 -2.87 7.62 -0.76
N CYS A 481 -2.50 6.34 -0.82
CA CYS A 481 -1.47 5.81 -1.72
C CYS A 481 -0.16 6.63 -1.66
N THR A 482 0.30 7.12 -2.81
CA THR A 482 1.52 7.91 -3.00
C THR A 482 1.52 9.22 -2.20
N LEU A 483 0.35 9.80 -1.91
CA LEU A 483 0.24 11.04 -1.13
C LEU A 483 0.67 10.87 0.33
N ALA A 484 0.58 9.65 0.85
CA ALA A 484 0.96 9.28 2.21
C ALA A 484 2.40 8.75 2.32
N ASN A 485 3.16 8.69 1.22
CA ASN A 485 4.60 8.38 1.26
C ASN A 485 5.43 9.59 1.68
N HIS A 486 6.69 9.33 2.03
CA HIS A 486 7.73 10.31 2.36
C HIS A 486 7.41 11.19 3.57
N MET A 487 6.59 10.70 4.50
CA MET A 487 6.46 11.32 5.82
C MET A 487 7.71 11.01 6.62
N ARG A 488 8.36 12.05 7.14
CA ARG A 488 9.67 11.92 7.81
C ARG A 488 9.54 11.18 9.16
N PRO A 489 10.57 10.42 9.57
CA PRO A 489 10.72 10.03 10.97
C PRO A 489 10.59 11.23 11.91
N GLY A 490 9.96 11.05 13.06
CA GLY A 490 9.64 12.11 14.02
C GLY A 490 8.34 12.87 13.72
N THR A 491 7.65 12.58 12.60
CA THR A 491 6.34 13.20 12.33
C THR A 491 5.31 12.71 13.36
N GLU A 492 4.62 13.65 13.99
CA GLU A 492 3.56 13.39 14.96
C GLU A 492 2.18 13.36 14.28
N LEU A 493 1.39 12.36 14.63
CA LEU A 493 0.01 12.16 14.22
C LEU A 493 -0.86 12.13 15.47
N SER A 494 -2.02 12.78 15.43
CA SER A 494 -2.94 12.83 16.56
C SER A 494 -4.23 12.09 16.25
N ASN A 495 -4.80 11.40 17.23
CA ASN A 495 -6.16 10.88 17.09
C ASN A 495 -7.19 12.03 17.04
N GLN A 496 -8.43 11.73 16.63
CA GLN A 496 -9.49 12.76 16.47
C GLN A 496 -9.74 13.57 17.75
N LEU A 497 -9.67 12.91 18.91
CA LEU A 497 -9.89 13.51 20.24
C LEU A 497 -8.65 14.25 20.79
N LYS A 498 -7.52 14.20 20.09
CA LYS A 498 -6.19 14.66 20.56
C LYS A 498 -5.78 14.14 21.94
N SER A 499 -6.34 13.02 22.36
CA SER A 499 -6.02 12.37 23.63
C SER A 499 -4.74 11.54 23.53
N GLN A 500 -4.46 11.02 22.33
CA GLN A 500 -3.30 10.17 22.10
C GLN A 500 -2.61 10.61 20.80
N SER A 501 -1.28 10.62 20.84
CA SER A 501 -0.45 10.90 19.68
C SER A 501 0.46 9.73 19.34
N LEU A 502 0.84 9.67 18.08
CA LEU A 502 1.62 8.63 17.47
C LEU A 502 2.76 9.28 16.70
N ILE A 503 3.99 8.83 16.92
CA ILE A 503 5.18 9.41 16.28
C ILE A 503 5.81 8.37 15.37
N LEU A 504 6.09 8.75 14.12
CA LEU A 504 6.74 7.88 13.15
C LEU A 504 8.22 7.63 13.53
N LEU A 505 8.64 6.37 13.52
CA LEU A 505 10.04 5.96 13.69
C LEU A 505 10.75 5.76 12.36
N THR A 506 10.01 5.39 11.31
CA THR A 506 10.53 5.24 9.95
C THR A 506 9.81 6.18 9.00
N GLU A 507 10.42 6.41 7.84
CA GLU A 507 9.74 7.07 6.73
C GLU A 507 8.53 6.23 6.27
N SER A 508 7.44 6.88 5.86
CA SER A 508 6.31 6.19 5.24
C SER A 508 6.59 5.86 3.78
N ILE A 509 6.40 4.60 3.39
CA ILE A 509 6.73 4.08 2.06
C ILE A 509 5.69 3.05 1.60
N GLY A 510 5.79 2.58 0.35
CA GLY A 510 4.97 1.47 -0.16
C GLY A 510 3.59 1.86 -0.70
N GLY A 511 3.16 3.11 -0.50
CA GLY A 511 1.90 3.62 -1.04
C GLY A 511 1.95 3.69 -2.56
N ALA A 512 1.01 3.03 -3.25
CA ALA A 512 0.96 2.99 -4.71
C ALA A 512 -0.49 3.04 -5.20
N GLU A 513 -0.73 3.80 -6.26
CA GLU A 513 -2.04 3.82 -6.90
C GLU A 513 -2.32 2.50 -7.62
N GLU A 514 -3.60 2.24 -7.89
CA GLU A 514 -4.02 1.10 -8.69
C GLU A 514 -3.30 1.04 -10.05
N GLN A 515 -2.94 -0.18 -10.45
CA GLN A 515 -2.41 -0.47 -11.77
C GLN A 515 -3.51 -0.38 -12.85
N LYS A 516 -3.34 0.50 -13.85
CA LYS A 516 -4.27 0.67 -14.98
C LYS A 516 -3.58 0.41 -16.32
N GLY A 517 -4.35 0.06 -17.35
CA GLY A 517 -3.84 -0.04 -18.72
C GLY A 517 -2.80 -1.15 -18.94
N SER A 518 -1.61 -0.79 -19.41
CA SER A 518 -0.52 -1.75 -19.69
C SER A 518 -0.01 -2.47 -18.44
N ASP A 519 0.01 -1.79 -17.29
CA ASP A 519 0.49 -2.35 -16.02
C ASP A 519 -0.39 -3.52 -15.57
N SER A 520 -1.72 -3.38 -15.69
CA SER A 520 -2.64 -4.44 -15.31
C SER A 520 -2.46 -5.69 -16.18
N ILE A 521 -2.04 -5.55 -17.44
CA ILE A 521 -1.70 -6.67 -18.32
C ILE A 521 -0.43 -7.39 -17.84
N GLN A 522 0.55 -6.66 -17.31
CA GLN A 522 1.75 -7.27 -16.73
C GLN A 522 1.45 -8.01 -15.43
N ALA A 523 0.67 -7.38 -14.53
CA ALA A 523 0.14 -8.02 -13.33
C ALA A 523 -0.66 -9.28 -13.66
N TYR A 524 -1.51 -9.23 -14.69
CA TYR A 524 -2.25 -10.37 -15.20
C TYR A 524 -1.32 -11.52 -15.62
N ARG A 525 -0.32 -11.20 -16.45
CA ARG A 525 0.65 -12.18 -16.95
C ARG A 525 1.39 -12.86 -15.80
N TYR A 526 1.82 -12.09 -14.81
CA TYR A 526 2.44 -12.65 -13.61
C TYR A 526 1.46 -13.56 -12.86
N ALA A 527 0.27 -13.07 -12.53
CA ALA A 527 -0.69 -13.80 -11.70
C ALA A 527 -1.10 -15.15 -12.31
N LEU A 528 -1.27 -15.23 -13.64
CA LEU A 528 -1.56 -16.48 -14.33
C LEU A 528 -0.41 -17.47 -14.35
N THR A 529 0.82 -16.97 -14.54
CA THR A 529 2.00 -17.82 -14.71
C THR A 529 2.51 -18.36 -13.39
N THR A 530 2.45 -17.56 -12.32
CA THR A 530 3.07 -17.88 -11.03
C THR A 530 2.06 -18.33 -9.97
N ARG A 531 0.77 -17.99 -10.13
CA ARG A 531 -0.27 -18.22 -9.11
C ARG A 531 0.15 -17.74 -7.72
N ASP A 532 0.80 -16.56 -7.66
CA ASP A 532 1.28 -15.93 -6.42
C ASP A 532 2.42 -16.69 -5.72
N LYS A 533 3.11 -17.59 -6.43
CA LYS A 533 4.29 -18.33 -5.93
C LYS A 533 5.46 -18.24 -6.90
N ILE A 534 6.64 -17.94 -6.38
CA ILE A 534 7.87 -17.82 -7.16
C ILE A 534 8.60 -19.17 -7.12
N ILE A 535 8.68 -19.85 -8.26
CA ILE A 535 9.29 -21.19 -8.38
C ILE A 535 10.42 -21.16 -9.41
N SER A 536 10.23 -20.49 -10.53
CA SER A 536 11.15 -20.42 -11.67
C SER A 536 11.93 -19.10 -11.72
N LEU A 537 13.02 -19.07 -12.50
CA LEU A 537 13.77 -17.83 -12.75
C LEU A 537 12.95 -16.81 -13.57
N GLU A 538 12.04 -17.27 -14.42
CA GLU A 538 11.14 -16.39 -15.17
C GLU A 538 10.04 -15.81 -14.27
N ASP A 539 9.67 -16.50 -13.19
CA ASP A 539 8.71 -15.99 -12.19
C ASP A 539 9.33 -14.79 -11.46
N VAL A 540 10.61 -14.87 -11.11
CA VAL A 540 11.37 -13.75 -10.50
C VAL A 540 11.39 -12.54 -11.45
N LYS A 541 11.72 -12.75 -12.73
CA LYS A 541 11.72 -11.66 -13.73
C LYS A 541 10.33 -11.06 -13.91
N SER A 542 9.29 -11.90 -13.96
CA SER A 542 7.91 -11.46 -14.11
C SER A 542 7.44 -10.67 -12.89
N TYR A 543 7.86 -11.09 -11.69
CA TYR A 543 7.61 -10.36 -10.44
C TYR A 543 8.27 -8.99 -10.45
N CYS A 544 9.57 -8.92 -10.74
CA CYS A 544 10.30 -7.65 -10.81
C CYS A 544 9.71 -6.69 -11.86
N ARG A 545 9.28 -7.20 -13.03
CA ARG A 545 8.59 -6.38 -14.06
C ARG A 545 7.27 -5.82 -13.55
N MET A 546 6.45 -6.66 -12.92
CA MET A 546 5.17 -6.22 -12.34
C MET A 546 5.35 -5.15 -11.26
N MET A 547 6.39 -5.27 -10.43
CA MET A 547 6.63 -4.32 -9.32
C MET A 547 7.24 -3.00 -9.78
N LEU A 548 8.25 -3.05 -10.67
CA LEU A 548 9.01 -1.86 -11.08
C LEU A 548 8.47 -1.18 -12.34
N LYS A 549 7.60 -1.85 -13.12
CA LYS A 549 6.85 -1.28 -14.25
C LYS A 549 7.77 -0.52 -15.22
N ASP A 550 7.46 0.74 -15.50
CA ASP A 550 8.19 1.62 -16.41
C ASP A 550 9.56 2.05 -15.87
N GLU A 551 9.84 1.89 -14.57
CA GLU A 551 11.16 2.21 -14.01
C GLU A 551 12.21 1.15 -14.35
N LEU A 552 11.78 -0.02 -14.86
CA LEU A 552 12.65 -1.14 -15.16
C LEU A 552 13.11 -1.15 -16.61
N ARG A 553 14.43 -1.17 -16.82
CA ARG A 553 15.04 -1.41 -18.13
C ARG A 553 15.28 -2.91 -18.36
N GLU A 554 15.91 -3.60 -17.42
CA GLU A 554 16.26 -5.03 -17.56
C GLU A 554 16.38 -5.73 -16.18
N VAL A 555 16.04 -7.03 -16.13
CA VAL A 555 16.30 -7.90 -14.97
C VAL A 555 17.11 -9.11 -15.42
N ARG A 556 18.27 -9.31 -14.82
CA ARG A 556 19.15 -10.46 -15.05
C ARG A 556 19.10 -11.35 -13.82
N VAL A 557 18.80 -12.63 -14.01
CA VAL A 557 18.73 -13.61 -12.92
C VAL A 557 19.74 -14.72 -13.19
N LYS A 558 20.65 -14.94 -12.24
CA LYS A 558 21.74 -15.93 -12.31
C LYS A 558 21.77 -16.76 -11.03
N ARG A 559 22.42 -17.93 -11.09
CA ARG A 559 22.70 -18.73 -9.90
C ARG A 559 24.02 -18.27 -9.30
N GLY A 560 24.03 -18.04 -7.99
CA GLY A 560 25.18 -17.60 -7.23
C GLY A 560 25.46 -18.46 -6.01
N THR A 561 26.46 -18.06 -5.24
CA THR A 561 26.80 -18.63 -3.94
C THR A 561 27.16 -17.52 -2.97
N MET A 562 26.74 -17.63 -1.71
CA MET A 562 27.12 -16.70 -0.65
C MET A 562 27.58 -17.42 0.60
N ILE A 563 28.31 -16.72 1.46
CA ILE A 563 28.60 -17.19 2.82
C ILE A 563 27.32 -16.99 3.64
N SER A 564 26.88 -18.03 4.36
CA SER A 564 25.72 -17.93 5.24
C SER A 564 26.01 -16.96 6.38
N ASN A 565 25.00 -16.17 6.73
CA ASN A 565 25.03 -15.31 7.90
C ASN A 565 24.83 -16.12 9.19
N LYS A 566 24.31 -17.36 9.11
CA LYS A 566 24.09 -18.20 10.29
C LYS A 566 25.40 -18.86 10.74
N PRO A 567 25.64 -18.95 12.05
CA PRO A 567 26.80 -19.67 12.58
C PRO A 567 26.82 -21.11 12.07
N LYS A 568 28.01 -21.60 11.65
CA LYS A 568 28.28 -22.99 11.25
C LYS A 568 27.65 -23.49 9.94
N GLU A 569 27.09 -22.61 9.10
CA GLU A 569 26.37 -23.02 7.87
C GLU A 569 27.20 -22.87 6.57
N GLY A 570 28.39 -22.26 6.60
CA GLY A 570 29.34 -22.27 5.47
C GLY A 570 28.84 -21.53 4.21
N PHE A 571 29.05 -22.10 3.01
CA PHE A 571 28.56 -21.53 1.74
C PHE A 571 27.17 -22.08 1.38
N ILE A 572 26.26 -21.20 0.98
CA ILE A 572 24.90 -21.52 0.55
C ILE A 572 24.67 -21.06 -0.90
N ARG A 573 23.79 -21.76 -1.61
CA ARG A 573 23.40 -21.41 -2.98
C ARG A 573 22.43 -20.23 -2.96
N THR A 574 22.62 -19.28 -3.87
CA THR A 574 21.75 -18.12 -4.03
C THR A 574 21.19 -18.01 -5.43
N VAL A 575 20.07 -17.31 -5.55
CA VAL A 575 19.58 -16.75 -6.81
C VAL A 575 19.90 -15.26 -6.80
N ASP A 576 20.81 -14.85 -7.68
CA ASP A 576 21.27 -13.48 -7.79
C ASP A 576 20.41 -12.76 -8.84
N VAL A 577 19.72 -11.71 -8.40
CA VAL A 577 18.78 -10.89 -9.17
C VAL A 577 19.40 -9.51 -9.32
N GLU A 578 19.83 -9.19 -10.53
CA GLU A 578 20.39 -7.89 -10.90
C GLU A 578 19.31 -7.07 -11.63
N ILE A 579 18.99 -5.91 -11.07
CA ILE A 579 17.98 -4.98 -11.57
C ILE A 579 18.68 -3.78 -12.18
N ILE A 580 18.35 -3.48 -13.43
CA ILE A 580 18.84 -2.31 -14.17
C ILE A 580 17.65 -1.37 -14.36
N PRO A 581 17.58 -0.25 -13.64
CA PRO A 581 16.49 0.71 -13.78
C PRO A 581 16.75 1.67 -14.94
N GLN A 582 15.69 2.31 -15.42
CA GLN A 582 15.75 3.30 -16.50
C GLN A 582 16.21 4.69 -16.02
N ASN A 583 15.93 5.04 -14.75
CA ASN A 583 16.22 6.35 -14.16
C ASN A 583 17.04 6.20 -12.85
N TYR A 584 18.21 5.56 -12.91
CA TYR A 584 19.02 5.31 -11.69
C TYR A 584 19.38 6.62 -10.97
N THR A 585 19.85 7.61 -11.74
CA THR A 585 20.36 8.90 -11.24
C THR A 585 19.29 9.81 -10.65
N PHE A 586 18.03 9.71 -11.08
CA PHE A 586 16.94 10.55 -10.59
C PHE A 586 16.60 10.27 -9.12
N TYR A 587 16.51 9.00 -8.74
CA TYR A 587 16.17 8.58 -7.38
C TYR A 587 17.40 8.40 -6.47
N GLY A 588 18.58 8.18 -7.06
CA GLY A 588 19.83 8.02 -6.33
C GLY A 588 20.02 6.64 -5.70
N ARG A 589 21.25 6.38 -5.23
CA ARG A 589 21.70 5.06 -4.77
C ARG A 589 20.92 4.54 -3.56
N ALA A 590 20.69 5.38 -2.55
CA ALA A 590 20.03 4.98 -1.31
C ALA A 590 18.57 4.49 -1.53
N TYR A 591 17.84 5.13 -2.44
CA TYR A 591 16.50 4.70 -2.82
C TYR A 591 16.52 3.29 -3.43
N TRP A 592 17.42 3.06 -4.38
CA TRP A 592 17.52 1.78 -5.08
C TRP A 592 18.03 0.66 -4.18
N GLU A 593 18.92 0.94 -3.23
CA GLU A 593 19.34 -0.04 -2.22
C GLU A 593 18.17 -0.44 -1.31
N ASN A 594 17.36 0.52 -0.85
CA ASN A 594 16.16 0.22 -0.07
C ASN A 594 15.13 -0.58 -0.88
N MET A 595 14.87 -0.17 -2.13
CA MET A 595 13.97 -0.89 -3.04
C MET A 595 14.45 -2.33 -3.28
N ALA A 596 15.76 -2.56 -3.42
CA ALA A 596 16.33 -3.90 -3.54
C ALA A 596 16.04 -4.78 -2.32
N GLN A 597 16.17 -4.22 -1.11
CA GLN A 597 15.86 -4.91 0.13
C GLN A 597 14.37 -5.26 0.24
N ILE A 598 13.49 -4.33 -0.13
CA ILE A 598 12.03 -4.56 -0.15
C ILE A 598 11.69 -5.68 -1.12
N LEU A 599 12.18 -5.61 -2.37
CA LEU A 599 11.94 -6.63 -3.39
C LEU A 599 12.49 -7.99 -2.96
N ARG A 600 13.68 -8.05 -2.35
CA ARG A 600 14.23 -9.30 -1.81
C ARG A 600 13.31 -9.91 -0.77
N ASN A 601 12.89 -9.12 0.22
CA ASN A 601 12.04 -9.61 1.30
C ASN A 601 10.71 -10.14 0.75
N GLN A 602 10.11 -9.44 -0.21
CA GLN A 602 8.87 -9.89 -0.85
C GLN A 602 9.06 -11.15 -1.71
N ILE A 603 10.18 -11.25 -2.45
CA ILE A 603 10.51 -12.45 -3.22
C ILE A 603 10.68 -13.65 -2.27
N VAL A 604 11.41 -13.49 -1.18
CA VAL A 604 11.62 -14.56 -0.18
C VAL A 604 10.30 -15.04 0.41
N THR A 605 9.39 -14.13 0.75
CA THR A 605 8.06 -14.49 1.29
C THR A 605 7.19 -15.27 0.29
N LYS A 606 7.34 -15.00 -1.02
CA LYS A 606 6.56 -15.65 -2.10
C LYS A 606 7.25 -16.88 -2.70
N ALA A 607 8.54 -17.03 -2.47
CA ALA A 607 9.34 -18.14 -2.97
C ALA A 607 9.15 -19.44 -2.16
N ILE A 608 9.74 -20.51 -2.66
CA ILE A 608 9.81 -21.79 -1.95
C ILE A 608 10.85 -21.67 -0.82
N ASP A 609 10.50 -22.20 0.37
CA ASP A 609 11.38 -22.24 1.53
C ASP A 609 12.73 -22.90 1.21
N GLY A 610 13.81 -22.31 1.74
CA GLY A 610 15.17 -22.85 1.65
C GLY A 610 16.01 -22.31 0.48
N ILE A 611 15.48 -21.42 -0.35
CA ILE A 611 16.25 -20.71 -1.39
C ILE A 611 16.57 -19.28 -0.91
N GLU A 612 17.85 -18.92 -0.93
CA GLU A 612 18.28 -17.55 -0.62
C GLU A 612 18.34 -16.70 -1.89
N TYR A 613 17.84 -15.47 -1.79
CA TYR A 613 17.79 -14.52 -2.90
C TYR A 613 18.68 -13.32 -2.57
N ARG A 614 19.50 -12.91 -3.54
CA ARG A 614 20.28 -11.67 -3.48
C ARG A 614 19.73 -10.73 -4.54
N VAL A 615 19.30 -9.54 -4.15
CA VAL A 615 18.80 -8.52 -5.08
C VAL A 615 19.77 -7.34 -5.04
N THR A 616 20.28 -6.96 -6.20
CA THR A 616 21.19 -5.83 -6.37
C THR A 616 20.72 -4.93 -7.51
N VAL A 617 20.90 -3.62 -7.37
CA VAL A 617 20.56 -2.66 -8.42
C VAL A 617 21.86 -2.07 -8.97
N SER A 618 22.04 -2.15 -10.29
CA SER A 618 23.23 -1.69 -11.00
C SER A 618 22.90 -0.51 -11.90
N ASN A 619 23.80 0.48 -11.98
CA ASN A 619 23.70 1.59 -12.91
C ASN A 619 24.52 1.29 -14.17
N GLU A 620 23.86 1.05 -15.31
CA GLU A 620 24.54 0.90 -16.61
C GLU A 620 24.62 2.23 -17.39
N ASP A 621 24.09 3.34 -16.88
CA ASP A 621 24.20 4.66 -17.54
C ASP A 621 25.61 5.30 -17.42
N ALA A 622 26.58 4.57 -16.86
CA ALA A 622 27.96 5.03 -16.69
C ALA A 622 28.93 4.53 -17.78
N GLU A 623 28.49 3.68 -18.73
CA GLU A 623 29.33 3.11 -19.81
C GLU A 623 28.91 3.53 -21.23
N SER A 624 28.30 4.70 -21.40
CA SER A 624 28.03 5.27 -22.74
C SER A 624 28.58 6.67 -22.91
#